data_AF-A0AAX6LEA4-F1
#
_entry.id   AF-A0AAX6LEA4-F1
#
_cell.length_a   1.000
_cell.length_b   1.000
_cell.length_c   1.000
_cell.angle_alpha   90.00
_cell.angle_beta   90.00
_cell.angle_gamma   90.00
#
_symmetry.space_group_name_H-M   'P 1'
#
loop_
_entity.id
_entity.type
_entity.pdbx_description
1 polymer ?
#
loop_
_entity_poly.entity_id
_entity_poly.type
_entity_poly.pdbx_seq_one_letter_code
_entity_poly.pdbx_strand_id
1 'polypeptide(L)' 'MDNTLYNILYKLSNELDTKDPESTNFILSAYLLKNFATISEVSIYDIAAECNVSRSTIRRFAK' A
#
# COMPACT_ATOMS: atom_id res chain seq x y z
N MET A 1 -21.94 7.33 2.98
CA MET A 1 -20.82 7.01 2.06
C MET A 1 -19.60 6.83 2.95
N ASP A 2 -18.98 5.65 2.94
CA ASP A 2 -17.93 5.34 3.93
C ASP A 2 -16.69 6.21 3.67
N ASN A 3 -16.55 7.25 4.50
CA ASN A 3 -15.52 8.27 4.40
C ASN A 3 -14.12 7.64 4.58
N THR A 4 -14.04 6.50 5.26
CA THR A 4 -12.79 5.78 5.56
C THR A 4 -12.11 5.30 4.29
N LEU A 5 -12.87 4.65 3.40
CA LEU A 5 -12.32 4.11 2.16
C LEU A 5 -11.80 5.23 1.25
N TYR A 6 -12.57 6.30 1.07
CA TYR A 6 -12.14 7.45 0.29
C TYR A 6 -10.86 8.09 0.85
N ASN A 7 -10.76 8.21 2.18
CA ASN A 7 -9.57 8.74 2.83
C ASN A 7 -8.35 7.82 2.63
N ILE A 8 -8.52 6.50 2.64
CA ILE A 8 -7.44 5.54 2.35
C ILE A 8 -6.98 5.70 0.90
N LEU A 9 -7.91 5.65 -0.06
CA LEU A 9 -7.57 5.78 -1.48
C LEU A 9 -6.87 7.11 -1.76
N TYR A 10 -7.37 8.21 -1.18
CA TYR A 10 -6.74 9.52 -1.31
C TYR A 10 -5.31 9.54 -0.76
N LYS A 11 -5.07 8.97 0.44
CA LYS A 11 -3.72 8.88 1.02
C LYS A 11 -2.78 8.06 0.15
N LEU A 12 -3.24 6.89 -0.33
CA LEU A 12 -2.43 6.03 -1.19
C LEU A 12 -2.06 6.74 -2.49
N SER A 13 -3.03 7.41 -3.14
CA SER A 13 -2.77 8.20 -4.34
C SER A 13 -1.80 9.35 -4.08
N ASN A 14 -1.94 10.06 -2.96
CA ASN A 14 -1.02 11.14 -2.59
C ASN A 14 0.42 10.65 -2.36
N GLU A 15 0.63 9.43 -1.86
CA GLU A 15 1.98 8.85 -1.80
C GLU A 15 2.57 8.62 -3.20
N LEU A 16 1.75 8.28 -4.21
CA LEU A 16 2.21 8.16 -5.60
C LEU A 16 2.59 9.51 -6.22
N ASP A 17 1.88 10.58 -5.84
CA ASP A 17 2.14 11.92 -6.37
C ASP A 17 3.35 12.60 -5.70
N THR A 18 3.69 12.21 -4.47
CA THR A 18 4.63 12.98 -3.63
C THR A 18 5.90 12.25 -3.22
N LYS A 19 5.99 10.93 -3.41
CA LYS A 19 7.16 10.15 -3.02
C LYS A 19 8.00 9.70 -4.20
N ASP A 20 9.28 9.47 -3.91
CA ASP A 20 10.21 8.87 -4.85
C ASP A 20 9.70 7.47 -5.29
N PRO A 21 9.70 7.14 -6.59
CA PRO A 21 9.28 5.83 -7.09
C PRO A 21 10.02 4.63 -6.49
N GLU A 22 11.26 4.82 -6.03
CA GLU A 22 12.06 3.79 -5.34
C GLU A 22 11.78 3.72 -3.84
N SER A 23 11.02 4.68 -3.29
CA SER A 23 10.67 4.67 -1.88
C SER A 23 9.72 3.53 -1.54
N THR A 24 9.91 2.95 -0.36
CA THR A 24 9.01 1.93 0.18
C THR A 24 7.55 2.37 0.21
N ASN A 25 7.27 3.63 0.54
CA ASN A 25 5.92 4.15 0.59
C ASN A 25 5.25 4.16 -0.79
N PHE A 26 5.99 4.61 -1.81
CA PHE A 26 5.50 4.58 -3.18
C PHE A 26 5.19 3.15 -3.61
N ILE A 27 6.15 2.23 -3.42
CA ILE A 27 6.02 0.82 -3.82
C ILE A 27 4.80 0.17 -3.17
N LEU A 28 4.63 0.33 -1.85
CA LEU A 28 3.51 -0.25 -1.12
C LEU A 28 2.17 0.40 -1.53
N SER A 29 2.12 1.73 -1.70
CA SER A 29 0.90 2.40 -2.16
C SER A 29 0.49 1.98 -3.56
N ALA A 30 1.46 1.84 -4.48
CA ALA A 30 1.21 1.40 -5.85
C ALA A 30 0.68 -0.04 -5.87
N TYR A 31 1.27 -0.92 -5.06
CA TYR A 31 0.83 -2.30 -4.92
C TYR A 31 -0.61 -2.39 -4.41
N LEU A 32 -0.93 -1.67 -3.34
CA LEU A 32 -2.25 -1.69 -2.70
C LEU A 32 -3.33 -1.15 -3.63
N LEU A 33 -3.05 -0.08 -4.37
CA LEU A 33 -3.98 0.48 -5.37
C LEU A 33 -4.19 -0.47 -6.55
N LYS A 34 -3.11 -1.05 -7.08
CA LYS A 34 -3.18 -1.99 -8.20
C LYS A 34 -3.99 -3.24 -7.88
N ASN A 35 -3.86 -3.74 -6.64
CA ASN A 35 -4.52 -4.97 -6.20
C ASN A 35 -5.75 -4.71 -5.33
N PHE A 36 -6.26 -3.48 -5.28
CA PHE A 36 -7.29 -3.07 -4.32
C PHE A 36 -8.54 -3.97 -4.34
N ALA A 37 -8.98 -4.39 -5.52
CA ALA A 37 -10.16 -5.24 -5.69
C ALA A 37 -10.00 -6.67 -5.12
N THR A 38 -8.76 -7.17 -5.05
CA THR A 38 -8.43 -8.53 -4.61
C THR A 38 -7.57 -8.55 -3.35
N ILE A 39 -7.34 -7.40 -2.72
CA ILE A 39 -6.40 -7.27 -1.59
C ILE A 39 -6.80 -8.11 -0.38
N SER A 40 -8.10 -8.41 -0.23
CA SER A 40 -8.63 -9.30 0.80
C SER A 40 -8.16 -10.75 0.65
N GLU A 41 -7.67 -11.14 -0.53
CA GLU A 41 -7.17 -12.49 -0.84
C GLU A 41 -5.65 -12.59 -0.67
N VAL A 42 -4.95 -11.46 -0.53
CA VAL A 42 -3.50 -11.39 -0.46
C VAL A 42 -3.06 -11.32 1.01
N SER A 43 -2.16 -12.21 1.42
CA SER A 43 -1.63 -12.17 2.79
C SER A 43 -0.53 -11.12 2.92
N ILE A 44 -0.28 -10.65 4.16
CA ILE A 44 0.85 -9.74 4.43
C ILE A 44 2.21 -10.35 4.07
N TYR A 45 2.32 -11.67 3.96
CA TYR A 45 3.53 -12.37 3.54
C TYR A 45 3.75 -12.24 2.04
N ASP A 46 2.67 -12.35 1.26
CA ASP A 46 2.70 -12.21 -0.19
C ASP A 46 3.07 -10.78 -0.57
N ILE A 47 2.46 -9.78 0.09
CA ILE A 47 2.82 -8.36 -0.08
C ILE A 47 4.31 -8.13 0.22
N ALA A 48 4.84 -8.74 1.29
CA ALA A 48 6.25 -8.61 1.66
C ALA A 48 7.18 -9.18 0.60
N ALA A 49 6.85 -10.36 0.08
CA ALA A 49 7.63 -11.02 -0.96
C ALA A 49 7.56 -10.25 -2.29
N GLU A 50 6.36 -9.87 -2.74
CA GLU A 50 6.13 -9.20 -4.02
C GLU A 50 6.69 -7.77 -4.05
N CYS A 51 6.64 -7.05 -2.93
CA CYS A 51 7.21 -5.71 -2.82
C CYS A 51 8.69 -5.72 -2.39
N ASN A 52 9.29 -6.88 -2.16
CA ASN A 52 10.66 -7.03 -1.65
C ASN A 52 10.93 -6.21 -0.36
N VAL A 53 10.01 -6.29 0.60
CA VAL A 53 10.12 -5.60 1.89
C VAL A 53 9.93 -6.55 3.06
N SER A 54 10.33 -6.12 4.26
CA SER A 54 10.05 -6.88 5.48
C SER A 54 8.62 -6.67 5.97
N ARG A 55 8.07 -7.67 6.67
CA ARG A 55 6.76 -7.56 7.37
C ARG A 55 6.70 -6.38 8.36
N SER A 56 7.82 -6.07 9.01
CA SER A 56 7.91 -4.91 9.93
C SER A 56 7.76 -3.58 9.19
N THR A 57 8.20 -3.52 7.94
CA THR A 57 8.05 -2.36 7.06
C THR A 57 6.59 -2.16 6.66
N ILE A 58 5.88 -3.22 6.25
CA ILE A 58 4.44 -3.15 5.95
C ILE A 58 3.65 -2.69 7.18
N ARG A 59 3.94 -3.25 8.36
CA ARG A 59 3.30 -2.82 9.62
C ARG A 59 3.54 -1.35 9.96
N ARG A 60 4.72 -0.81 9.62
CA ARG A 60 5.03 0.61 9.84
C ARG A 60 4.27 1.49 8.85
N PHE A 61 4.12 1.04 7.61
CA PHE A 61 3.33 1.71 6.58
C PHE A 61 1.84 1.76 6.93
N ALA A 62 1.28 0.68 7.48
CA ALA A 62 -0.14 0.57 7.80
C ALA A 62 -0.58 1.20 9.15
N LYS A 63 0.34 1.82 9.89
CA LYS A 63 0.05 2.54 11.14
C LYS A 63 -0.45 3.95 10.85
#